data_AF-A0A8J2VBD0-F1
#
_entry.id   AF-A0A8J2VBD0-F1
#
_cell.length_a   1.000
_cell.length_b   1.000
_cell.length_c   1.000
_cell.angle_alpha   90.00
_cell.angle_beta   90.00
_cell.angle_gamma   90.00
#
_symmetry.space_group_name_H-M   'P 1'
#
loop_
_entity.id
_entity.type
_entity.pdbx_description
1 polymer ?
#
loop_
_entity_poly.entity_id
_entity_poly.type
_entity_poly.pdbx_seq_one_letter_code
_entity_poly.pdbx_strand_id
1 'polypeptide(L)'
;MCFLSILVLKPRNTCYTNTLAQAEKKRNNYHIGNYFIMFATNNYNVRVIAKRTLRDFWEKHVDCEQQLKSWYRETEKLEWKNVNDLKNEYPSASILKDNRIVYNIKGNNYRLIVKFNFEYGICWIRFIGTHAEYDKIDANNI
;
A
#
# COMPACT_ATOMS: atom_id res chain seq x y z
N MET A 1 -11.43 -55.28 -46.43
CA MET A 1 -12.79 -54.78 -46.65
C MET A 1 -13.14 -53.86 -45.49
N CYS A 2 -13.34 -52.56 -45.78
CA CYS A 2 -14.18 -51.57 -45.08
C CYS A 2 -13.87 -51.22 -43.60
N PHE A 3 -13.84 -49.98 -43.11
CA PHE A 3 -13.86 -48.60 -43.62
C PHE A 3 -13.43 -47.69 -42.43
N LEU A 4 -13.06 -46.45 -42.76
CA LEU A 4 -12.47 -45.35 -41.97
C LEU A 4 -13.26 -44.77 -40.75
N SER A 5 -12.50 -43.97 -39.96
CA SER A 5 -12.83 -42.70 -39.23
C SER A 5 -13.28 -42.79 -37.75
N ILE A 6 -12.96 -41.91 -36.78
CA ILE A 6 -12.17 -40.66 -36.62
C ILE A 6 -11.98 -40.40 -35.09
N LEU A 7 -10.87 -39.73 -34.70
CA LEU A 7 -10.52 -38.99 -33.45
C LEU A 7 -11.17 -39.34 -32.08
N VAL A 8 -10.34 -39.38 -31.03
CA VAL A 8 -10.20 -38.31 -30.00
C VAL A 8 -9.10 -38.74 -29.01
N LEU A 9 -8.08 -37.89 -28.87
CA LEU A 9 -7.02 -38.01 -27.86
C LEU A 9 -7.57 -37.73 -26.47
N LYS A 10 -7.28 -38.61 -25.52
CA LYS A 10 -7.06 -38.28 -24.10
C LYS A 10 -6.38 -39.45 -23.39
N PRO A 11 -5.15 -39.30 -22.87
CA PRO A 11 -4.74 -40.08 -21.73
C PRO A 11 -5.32 -39.46 -20.46
N ARG A 12 -5.75 -40.38 -19.62
CA ARG A 12 -6.46 -40.26 -18.35
C ARG A 12 -5.44 -40.50 -17.22
N ASN A 13 -5.85 -40.13 -16.00
CA ASN A 13 -5.35 -40.60 -14.71
C ASN A 13 -4.16 -39.81 -14.13
N THR A 14 -4.06 -39.44 -12.85
CA THR A 14 -4.95 -39.21 -11.68
C THR A 14 -3.97 -38.93 -10.52
N CYS A 15 -4.45 -38.26 -9.47
CA CYS A 15 -3.98 -38.29 -8.07
C CYS A 15 -3.00 -37.20 -7.55
N TYR A 16 -3.53 -36.48 -6.55
CA TYR A 16 -2.91 -35.74 -5.43
C TYR A 16 -2.22 -34.37 -5.66
N THR A 17 -3.03 -33.34 -5.35
CA THR A 17 -2.78 -32.24 -4.39
C THR A 17 -1.40 -31.56 -4.31
N ASN A 18 -1.44 -30.23 -4.34
CA ASN A 18 -0.60 -29.34 -3.51
C ASN A 18 0.89 -29.16 -3.85
N THR A 19 1.30 -29.12 -5.11
CA THR A 19 2.69 -28.79 -5.47
C THR A 19 2.93 -27.33 -5.88
N LEU A 20 1.91 -26.55 -6.26
CA LEU A 20 2.07 -25.11 -6.55
C LEU A 20 1.88 -24.22 -5.32
N ALA A 21 1.02 -24.62 -4.37
CA ALA A 21 0.85 -23.90 -3.09
C ALA A 21 1.99 -24.13 -2.07
N GLN A 22 2.92 -25.06 -2.37
CA GLN A 22 4.07 -25.35 -1.50
C GLN A 22 5.38 -24.73 -2.01
N ALA A 23 5.40 -24.13 -3.21
CA ALA A 23 6.58 -23.46 -3.74
C ALA A 23 6.79 -22.05 -3.15
N GLU A 24 5.74 -21.38 -2.69
CA GLU A 24 5.84 -20.05 -2.05
C GLU A 24 6.21 -20.12 -0.55
N LYS A 25 5.99 -21.27 0.11
CA LYS A 25 6.25 -21.45 1.54
C LYS A 25 7.69 -21.85 1.90
N LYS A 26 8.62 -21.82 0.93
CA LYS A 26 10.01 -22.30 1.10
C LYS A 26 11.09 -21.21 0.97
N ARG A 27 10.78 -19.96 1.32
CA ARG A 27 11.76 -18.85 1.38
C ARG A 27 12.17 -18.41 2.80
N ASN A 28 12.10 -19.31 3.78
CA ASN A 28 12.74 -19.10 5.09
C ASN A 28 13.69 -20.27 5.36
N ASN A 29 14.97 -20.08 5.01
CA ASN A 29 16.13 -20.68 5.68
C ASN A 29 17.43 -20.24 4.99
N TYR A 30 17.93 -19.07 5.38
CA TYR A 30 19.36 -18.75 5.23
C TYR A 30 19.85 -18.12 6.53
N HIS A 31 20.40 -18.95 7.41
CA HIS A 31 21.32 -18.53 8.44
C HIS A 31 22.61 -19.32 8.27
N ILE A 32 23.60 -18.74 7.57
CA ILE A 32 25.01 -18.85 7.93
C ILE A 32 25.83 -17.81 7.15
N GLY A 33 26.35 -16.82 7.90
CA GLY A 33 27.64 -16.17 7.67
C GLY A 33 27.83 -15.34 6.40
N ASN A 34 27.35 -14.10 6.39
CA ASN A 34 28.08 -13.00 5.76
C ASN A 34 27.57 -11.64 6.27
N TYR A 35 28.44 -10.91 6.96
CA TYR A 35 28.26 -9.51 7.36
C TYR A 35 28.25 -8.59 6.12
N PHE A 36 27.36 -8.82 5.15
CA PHE A 36 27.34 -8.08 3.88
C PHE A 36 25.96 -7.80 3.29
N ILE A 37 24.85 -8.11 3.98
CA ILE A 37 23.51 -7.67 3.52
C ILE A 37 22.65 -7.22 4.70
N MET A 38 23.10 -6.19 5.43
CA MET A 38 22.24 -5.48 6.40
C MET A 38 21.39 -4.38 5.76
N PHE A 39 21.27 -4.38 4.44
CA PHE A 39 20.17 -3.71 3.75
C PHE A 39 19.21 -4.80 3.31
N ALA A 40 18.45 -5.34 4.27
CA ALA A 40 17.21 -6.04 3.96
C ALA A 40 16.47 -5.18 2.94
N THR A 41 16.11 -5.78 1.82
CA THR A 41 15.36 -5.16 0.73
C THR A 41 14.09 -4.53 1.29
N ASN A 42 14.15 -3.25 1.67
CA ASN A 42 12.95 -2.49 1.91
C ASN A 42 12.33 -2.30 0.52
N ASN A 43 11.46 -3.24 0.14
CA ASN A 43 10.62 -3.10 -1.03
C ASN A 43 9.58 -2.03 -0.70
N TYR A 44 9.97 -0.78 -0.90
CA TYR A 44 9.06 0.36 -0.85
C TYR A 44 8.37 0.46 -2.21
N ASN A 45 7.09 0.14 -2.22
CA ASN A 45 6.26 0.14 -3.43
C ASN A 45 5.69 1.54 -3.72
N VAL A 46 5.57 2.39 -2.69
CA VAL A 46 5.09 3.77 -2.82
C VAL A 46 6.15 4.76 -2.38
N ARG A 47 6.43 5.75 -3.24
CA ARG A 47 7.28 6.89 -2.92
C ARG A 47 6.46 8.02 -2.31
N VAL A 48 6.67 8.29 -1.02
CA VAL A 48 6.04 9.43 -0.33
C VAL A 48 6.90 10.69 -0.49
N ILE A 49 6.31 11.71 -1.09
CA ILE A 49 6.93 13.02 -1.33
C ILE A 49 6.47 14.01 -0.27
N ALA A 50 7.38 14.91 0.11
CA ALA A 50 7.18 15.94 1.13
C ALA A 50 7.08 15.41 2.58
N LYS A 51 7.86 14.38 2.93
CA LYS A 51 8.03 13.90 4.32
C LYS A 51 8.36 15.01 5.33
N ARG A 52 9.09 16.04 4.89
CA ARG A 52 9.40 17.23 5.69
C ARG A 52 8.15 17.87 6.30
N THR A 53 7.05 17.93 5.55
CA THR A 53 5.78 18.50 6.02
C THR A 53 5.24 17.78 7.25
N LEU A 54 5.36 16.44 7.30
CA LEU A 54 4.96 15.68 8.49
C LEU A 54 5.87 15.96 9.68
N ARG A 55 7.17 16.05 9.42
CA ARG A 55 8.16 16.30 10.46
C ARG A 55 7.97 17.66 11.12
N ASP A 56 7.88 18.69 10.30
CA ASP A 56 7.70 20.05 10.76
C ASP A 56 6.34 20.21 11.50
N PHE A 57 5.36 19.35 11.20
CA PHE A 57 4.08 19.29 11.92
C PHE A 57 4.17 18.58 13.28
N TRP A 58 4.72 17.37 13.34
CA TRP A 58 4.81 16.64 14.63
C TRP A 58 5.82 17.24 15.60
N GLU A 59 6.79 18.04 15.14
CA GLU A 59 7.67 18.81 16.02
C GLU A 59 6.89 19.86 16.83
N LYS A 60 5.78 20.37 16.29
CA LYS A 60 4.85 21.27 16.99
C LYS A 60 3.74 20.51 17.73
N HIS A 61 3.36 19.35 17.20
CA HIS A 61 2.26 18.50 17.70
C HIS A 61 2.79 17.09 18.01
N VAL A 62 3.56 16.97 19.10
CA VAL A 62 4.25 15.72 19.50
C VAL A 62 3.26 14.56 19.72
N ASP A 63 2.02 14.88 20.06
CA ASP A 63 0.91 13.96 20.27
C ASP A 63 0.48 13.17 19.04
N CYS A 64 0.86 13.59 17.82
CA CYS A 64 0.56 12.87 16.58
C CYS A 64 1.79 12.18 15.94
N GLU A 65 2.99 12.37 16.51
CA GLU A 65 4.25 11.90 15.93
C GLU A 65 4.25 10.40 15.61
N GLN A 66 3.86 9.57 16.58
CA GLN A 66 3.88 8.11 16.42
C GLN A 66 2.92 7.66 15.32
N GLN A 67 1.72 8.25 15.25
CA GLN A 67 0.73 7.88 14.24
C GLN A 67 1.14 8.33 12.84
N LEU A 68 1.76 9.50 12.70
CA LEU A 68 2.29 9.95 11.41
C LEU A 68 3.48 9.11 10.95
N LYS A 69 4.34 8.68 11.88
CA LYS A 69 5.42 7.73 11.58
C LYS A 69 4.88 6.36 11.17
N SER A 70 3.85 5.85 11.85
CA SER A 70 3.19 4.60 11.46
C SER A 70 2.54 4.71 10.09
N TRP A 71 1.74 5.76 9.86
CA TRP A 71 1.11 6.03 8.57
C TRP A 71 2.14 6.11 7.44
N TYR A 72 3.27 6.80 7.66
CA TYR A 72 4.32 6.91 6.65
C TYR A 72 4.93 5.53 6.31
N ARG A 73 5.25 4.73 7.33
CA ARG A 73 5.85 3.39 7.15
C ARG A 73 4.89 2.39 6.52
N GLU A 74 3.61 2.47 6.86
CA GLU A 74 2.55 1.69 6.24
C GLU A 74 2.44 2.09 4.77
N THR A 75 2.33 3.39 4.50
CA THR A 75 2.15 3.95 3.16
C THR A 75 3.25 3.52 2.20
N GLU A 76 4.53 3.57 2.62
CA GLU A 76 5.65 3.19 1.76
C GLU A 76 5.59 1.72 1.30
N LYS A 77 4.90 0.84 2.03
CA LYS A 77 4.82 -0.60 1.74
C LYS A 77 3.58 -1.00 0.94
N LEU A 78 2.65 -0.07 0.71
CA LEU A 78 1.37 -0.37 0.08
C LEU A 78 1.52 -0.75 -1.40
N GLU A 79 0.68 -1.67 -1.86
CA GLU A 79 0.64 -2.13 -3.25
C GLU A 79 -0.68 -1.76 -3.95
N TRP A 80 -1.35 -0.71 -3.47
CA TRP A 80 -2.65 -0.31 -4.00
C TRP A 80 -2.56 0.07 -5.48
N LYS A 81 -3.44 -0.52 -6.27
CA LYS A 81 -3.53 -0.25 -7.71
C LYS A 81 -4.66 0.71 -8.03
N ASN A 82 -5.60 0.85 -7.11
CA ASN A 82 -6.77 1.69 -7.29
C ASN A 82 -7.32 2.18 -5.94
N VAL A 83 -8.30 3.08 -6.03
CA VAL A 83 -8.97 3.68 -4.88
C VAL A 83 -9.80 2.68 -4.06
N ASN A 84 -10.31 1.61 -4.67
CA ASN A 84 -11.07 0.58 -3.94
C ASN A 84 -10.18 -0.21 -2.99
N ASP A 85 -8.95 -0.53 -3.41
CA ASP A 85 -7.96 -1.21 -2.55
C ASP A 85 -7.70 -0.37 -1.28
N LEU A 86 -7.51 0.94 -1.47
CA LEU A 86 -7.37 1.89 -0.37
C LEU A 86 -8.59 1.91 0.54
N LYS A 87 -9.80 1.94 -0.03
CA LYS A 87 -11.04 2.03 0.76
C LYS A 87 -11.33 0.75 1.55
N ASN A 88 -10.89 -0.40 1.04
CA ASN A 88 -10.98 -1.68 1.74
C ASN A 88 -10.09 -1.72 2.98
N GLU A 89 -8.88 -1.16 2.89
CA GLU A 89 -7.92 -1.14 4.01
C GLU A 89 -8.16 0.02 4.98
N TYR A 90 -8.54 1.19 4.46
CA TYR A 90 -8.87 2.39 5.23
C TYR A 90 -10.31 2.85 4.96
N PRO A 91 -11.32 2.17 5.53
CA PRO A 91 -12.72 2.51 5.32
C PRO A 91 -13.09 3.90 5.86
N SER A 92 -12.36 4.40 6.85
CA SER A 92 -12.53 5.74 7.42
C SER A 92 -11.94 6.86 6.55
N ALA A 93 -11.13 6.53 5.55
CA ALA A 93 -10.53 7.52 4.67
C ALA A 93 -11.59 8.14 3.74
N SER A 94 -11.57 9.46 3.62
CA SER A 94 -12.48 10.17 2.70
C SER A 94 -11.77 10.38 1.37
N ILE A 95 -12.43 9.97 0.29
CA ILE A 95 -11.91 10.11 -1.07
C ILE A 95 -12.53 11.36 -1.69
N LEU A 96 -11.67 12.24 -2.17
CA LEU A 96 -12.01 13.47 -2.88
C LEU A 96 -11.74 13.31 -4.39
N LYS A 97 -12.00 14.36 -5.15
CA LYS A 97 -11.68 14.40 -6.59
C LYS A 97 -10.17 14.22 -6.82
N ASP A 98 -9.79 13.79 -8.03
CA ASP A 98 -8.37 13.75 -8.45
C ASP A 98 -7.47 12.88 -7.53
N ASN A 99 -8.00 11.73 -7.06
CA ASN A 99 -7.30 10.76 -6.21
C ASN A 99 -6.70 11.37 -4.94
N ARG A 100 -7.38 12.38 -4.39
CA ARG A 100 -7.05 12.98 -3.11
C ARG A 100 -7.73 12.19 -2.01
N ILE A 101 -6.97 11.84 -0.97
CA ILE A 101 -7.46 11.08 0.18
C ILE A 101 -7.19 11.89 1.45
N VAL A 102 -8.21 11.94 2.30
CA VAL A 102 -8.16 12.56 3.62
C VAL A 102 -8.15 11.47 4.68
N TYR A 103 -7.09 11.45 5.48
CA TYR A 103 -6.94 10.57 6.64
C TYR A 103 -7.23 11.32 7.94
N ASN A 104 -7.92 10.64 8.84
CA ASN A 104 -8.11 11.10 10.21
C ASN A 104 -6.91 10.65 11.05
N ILE A 105 -6.19 11.61 11.61
CA ILE A 105 -5.04 11.35 12.49
C ILE A 105 -5.43 11.73 13.92
N LYS A 106 -4.94 10.95 14.89
CA LYS A 106 -5.17 11.10 16.34
C LYS A 106 -6.64 11.18 16.72
N GLY A 107 -7.40 10.14 16.36
CA GLY A 107 -8.80 10.04 16.79
C GLY A 107 -9.65 11.21 16.31
N ASN A 108 -9.43 11.64 15.06
CA ASN A 108 -10.15 12.74 14.39
C ASN A 108 -9.65 14.16 14.68
N ASN A 109 -8.62 14.35 15.49
CA ASN A 109 -8.11 15.68 15.84
C ASN A 109 -7.42 16.39 14.66
N TYR A 110 -6.78 15.62 13.78
CA TYR A 110 -6.04 16.15 12.64
C TYR A 110 -6.49 15.53 11.33
N ARG A 111 -6.24 16.25 10.25
CA ARG A 111 -6.52 15.85 8.86
C ARG A 111 -5.22 15.83 8.09
N LEU A 112 -4.94 14.71 7.44
CA LEU A 112 -3.84 14.56 6.51
C LEU A 112 -4.42 14.38 5.11
N ILE A 113 -4.17 15.35 4.23
CA ILE A 113 -4.57 15.31 2.82
C ILE A 113 -3.38 14.87 2.00
N VAL A 114 -3.57 13.81 1.23
CA VAL A 114 -2.59 13.32 0.28
C VAL A 114 -3.20 13.11 -1.09
N LYS A 115 -2.38 13.22 -2.13
CA LYS A 115 -2.75 12.86 -3.49
C LYS A 115 -1.99 11.60 -3.88
N PHE A 116 -2.70 10.58 -4.33
CA PHE A 116 -2.09 9.36 -4.84
C PHE A 116 -2.08 9.35 -6.37
N ASN A 117 -0.95 8.94 -6.94
CA ASN A 117 -0.86 8.46 -8.31
C ASN A 117 -0.54 6.97 -8.26
N PHE A 118 -1.57 6.16 -8.50
CA PHE A 118 -1.49 4.70 -8.48
C PHE A 118 -0.68 4.11 -9.64
N GLU A 119 -0.57 4.82 -10.77
CA GLU A 119 0.20 4.36 -11.93
C GLU A 119 1.70 4.35 -11.63
N TYR A 120 2.20 5.38 -10.94
CA TYR A 120 3.61 5.52 -10.61
C TYR A 120 3.95 5.12 -9.16
N GLY A 121 2.96 4.75 -8.35
CA GLY A 121 3.16 4.48 -6.92
C GLY A 121 3.70 5.71 -6.17
N ILE A 122 3.14 6.89 -6.42
CA ILE A 122 3.59 8.13 -5.77
C ILE A 122 2.50 8.70 -4.89
N CYS A 123 2.86 9.10 -3.67
CA CYS A 123 1.99 9.77 -2.72
C CYS A 123 2.55 11.16 -2.42
N TRP A 124 1.81 12.23 -2.74
CA TRP A 124 2.17 13.60 -2.37
C TRP A 124 1.39 14.04 -1.15
N ILE A 125 2.10 14.51 -0.13
CA ILE A 125 1.49 15.16 1.01
C ILE A 125 1.10 16.58 0.60
N ARG A 126 -0.20 16.88 0.60
CA ARG A 126 -0.74 18.19 0.22
C ARG A 126 -0.90 19.09 1.44
N PHE A 127 -1.39 18.53 2.55
CA PHE A 127 -1.66 19.29 3.76
C PHE A 127 -1.73 18.38 4.98
N ILE A 128 -1.33 18.93 6.13
CA ILE A 128 -1.62 18.37 7.44
C ILE A 128 -1.98 19.52 8.39
N GLY A 129 -3.03 19.33 9.18
CA GLY A 129 -3.51 20.35 10.10
C GLY A 129 -4.60 19.85 11.04
N THR A 130 -5.02 20.73 11.93
CA THR A 130 -6.20 20.55 12.79
C THR A 130 -7.48 20.54 11.96
N HIS A 131 -8.57 20.03 12.55
CA HIS A 131 -9.89 20.13 11.92
C HIS A 131 -10.28 21.58 11.59
N ALA A 132 -9.97 22.52 12.48
CA ALA A 132 -10.29 23.93 12.26
C ALA A 132 -9.49 24.58 11.12
N GLU A 133 -8.27 24.12 10.86
CA GLU A 133 -7.48 24.56 9.70
C GLU A 133 -7.98 23.90 8.42
N TYR A 134 -8.38 22.63 8.50
CA TYR A 134 -8.99 21.90 7.39
C TYR A 134 -10.27 22.58 6.89
N ASP A 135 -11.13 23.05 7.79
CA ASP A 135 -12.40 23.69 7.41
C ASP A 135 -12.21 25.03 6.67
N LYS A 136 -11.02 25.63 6.77
CA LYS A 136 -10.69 26.89 6.09
C LYS A 136 -10.15 26.71 4.68
N ILE A 137 -9.80 25.48 4.29
CA ILE A 137 -9.18 25.18 2.99
C ILE A 137 -10.15 24.44 2.08
N ASP A 138 -10.01 24.66 0.78
CA ASP A 138 -10.73 23.85 -0.22
C ASP A 138 -9.94 22.59 -0.54
N ALA A 139 -10.20 21.51 0.20
CA ALA A 139 -9.50 20.24 0.09
C ALA A 139 -9.47 19.63 -1.34
N ASN A 140 -10.40 20.01 -2.22
CA ASN A 140 -10.42 19.51 -3.60
C ASN A 140 -9.37 20.19 -4.50
N ASN A 141 -8.95 21.41 -4.16
CA ASN A 141 -8.13 22.25 -5.04
C ASN A 141 -6.71 22.52 -4.49
N ILE A 142 -6.34 21.97 -3.33
CA ILE A 142 -5.06 22.32 -2.69
C ILE A 142 -3.80 21.75 -3.30
#